data_AF-A0AA44JTJ5-F1
#
_entry.id   AF-A0AA44JTJ5-F1
#
_cell.length_a   1.000
_cell.length_b   1.000
_cell.length_c   1.000
_cell.angle_alpha   90.00
_cell.angle_beta   90.00
_cell.angle_gamma   90.00
#
_symmetry.space_group_name_H-M   'P 1'
#
loop_
_entity.id
_entity.type
_entity.pdbx_description
1 polymer ?
#
loop_
_entity_poly.entity_id
_entity_poly.type
_entity_poly.pdbx_seq_one_letter_code
_entity_poly.pdbx_strand_id
1 'polypeptide(L)' 'MNRTQKNILIITVVCMLLMTIFPPFYAIYKSNSINFGYSFIFNPPRKIAIINVATLFIQYFIAGIIGFALVILNNEKKQQ' A
#
# COMPACT_ATOMS: atom_id res chain seq x y z
N MET A 1 -22.08 1.90 11.00
CA MET A 1 -20.69 2.36 10.85
C MET A 1 -20.60 3.83 11.22
N ASN A 2 -19.73 4.19 12.18
CA ASN A 2 -19.54 5.59 12.58
C ASN A 2 -18.90 6.42 11.46
N ARG A 3 -19.08 7.76 11.45
CA ARG A 3 -18.42 8.67 10.49
C ARG A 3 -16.90 8.46 10.48
N THR A 4 -16.26 8.31 11.65
CA THR A 4 -14.81 8.05 11.76
C THR A 4 -14.41 6.71 11.14
N GLN A 5 -15.15 5.63 11.41
CA GLN A 5 -14.86 4.31 10.83
C GLN A 5 -15.05 4.30 9.32
N LYS A 6 -16.09 5.00 8.83
CA LYS A 6 -16.31 5.22 7.39
C LYS A 6 -15.11 5.92 6.76
N ASN A 7 -14.61 6.97 7.40
CA ASN A 7 -13.44 7.70 6.90
C ASN A 7 -12.18 6.83 6.92
N ILE A 8 -11.93 6.05 7.97
CA ILE A 8 -10.80 5.11 8.04
C ILE A 8 -10.88 4.09 6.89
N LEU A 9 -12.07 3.55 6.62
CA LEU A 9 -12.27 2.59 5.54
C LEU A 9 -12.05 3.22 4.16
N ILE A 10 -12.57 4.44 3.94
CA ILE A 10 -12.34 5.19 2.70
C ILE A 10 -10.84 5.45 2.50
N ILE A 11 -10.13 5.91 3.53
CA ILE A 11 -8.68 6.16 3.47
C ILE A 11 -7.92 4.87 3.13
N THR A 12 -8.28 3.75 3.76
CA THR A 12 -7.65 2.45 3.49
C THR A 12 -7.82 2.04 2.03
N VAL A 13 -9.04 2.17 1.48
CA VAL A 13 -9.32 1.86 0.07
C VAL A 13 -8.57 2.80 -0.87
N VAL A 14 -8.51 4.11 -0.57
CA VAL A 14 -7.74 5.08 -1.36
C VAL A 14 -6.26 4.73 -1.37
N CYS A 15 -5.68 4.35 -0.22
CA CYS A 15 -4.30 3.90 -0.14
C CYS A 15 -4.04 2.66 -1.02
N MET A 16 -4.95 1.68 -0.99
CA MET A 16 -4.84 0.49 -1.85
C MET A 16 -4.92 0.83 -3.34
N LEU A 17 -5.83 1.73 -3.73
CA LEU A 17 -5.93 2.20 -5.12
C LEU A 17 -4.66 2.93 -5.57
N LEU A 18 -4.11 3.78 -4.70
CA LEU A 18 -2.84 4.46 -4.98
C LEU A 18 -1.72 3.44 -5.20
N MET A 19 -1.61 2.41 -4.37
CA MET A 19 -0.64 1.33 -4.57
C MET A 19 -0.86 0.57 -5.89
N THR A 20 -2.10 0.49 -6.42
CA THR A 20 -2.36 -0.09 -7.75
C THR A 20 -1.83 0.78 -8.88
N ILE A 21 -2.14 2.08 -8.82
CA ILE A 21 -1.74 3.07 -9.84
C ILE A 21 -0.23 3.26 -9.82
N PHE A 22 0.35 3.10 -8.65
CA PHE A 22 1.76 3.34 -8.36
C PHE A 22 2.40 2.13 -7.67
N PRO A 23 2.51 0.99 -8.38
CA PRO A 23 2.99 -0.22 -7.77
C PRO A 23 4.49 -0.17 -7.48
N PRO A 24 4.99 -1.00 -6.56
CA PRO A 24 6.42 -1.13 -6.33
C PRO A 24 7.09 -1.76 -7.57
N PHE A 25 8.20 -1.17 -8.02
CA PHE A 25 8.98 -1.67 -9.15
C PHE A 25 10.30 -2.31 -8.71
N TYR A 26 10.78 -3.26 -9.50
CA TYR A 26 12.13 -3.82 -9.42
C TYR A 26 12.74 -3.92 -10.83
N ALA A 27 14.05 -4.09 -10.96
CA ALA A 27 14.65 -4.53 -12.22
C ALA A 27 15.68 -5.62 -11.96
N ILE A 28 15.96 -6.40 -13.00
CA ILE A 28 16.97 -7.45 -12.97
C ILE A 28 18.22 -6.92 -13.67
N TYR A 29 19.34 -6.91 -12.96
CA TYR A 29 20.64 -6.53 -13.51
C TYR A 29 21.67 -7.59 -13.18
N LYS A 30 22.28 -8.22 -14.21
CA LYS A 30 23.30 -9.28 -14.07
C LYS A 30 22.95 -10.30 -12.98
N SER A 31 21.75 -10.87 -13.07
CA SER A 31 21.19 -11.86 -12.13
C SER A 31 20.80 -11.36 -10.73
N ASN A 32 21.00 -10.08 -10.41
CA ASN A 32 20.54 -9.49 -9.16
C ASN A 32 19.24 -8.71 -9.34
N SER A 33 18.28 -8.91 -8.43
CA SER A 33 17.06 -8.10 -8.35
C SER A 33 17.32 -6.84 -7.55
N ILE A 34 17.18 -5.68 -8.20
CA ILE A 34 17.27 -4.38 -7.54
C ILE A 34 15.86 -3.86 -7.35
N ASN A 35 15.41 -3.76 -6.09
CA ASN A 35 14.13 -3.16 -5.76
C ASN A 35 14.23 -1.63 -5.81
N PHE A 36 13.36 -1.01 -6.59
CA PHE A 36 13.27 0.44 -6.72
C PHE A 36 12.12 1.02 -5.89
N GLY A 37 11.17 0.18 -5.47
CA GLY A 37 10.03 0.61 -4.67
C GLY A 37 9.27 1.74 -5.36
N TYR A 38 9.21 2.90 -4.71
CA TYR A 38 8.50 4.10 -5.16
C TYR A 38 9.41 5.17 -5.81
N SER A 39 10.59 4.79 -6.29
CA SER A 39 11.51 5.74 -6.92
C SER A 39 10.90 6.48 -8.12
N PHE A 40 9.85 5.92 -8.74
CA PHE A 40 9.08 6.54 -9.83
C PHE A 40 8.54 7.95 -9.47
N ILE A 41 8.31 8.25 -8.18
CA ILE A 41 7.79 9.54 -7.71
C ILE A 41 8.76 10.69 -8.04
N PHE A 42 10.07 10.43 -7.92
CA PHE A 42 11.11 11.44 -8.11
C PHE A 42 11.93 11.21 -9.39
N ASN A 43 11.90 10.00 -9.95
CA ASN A 43 12.63 9.64 -11.16
C ASN A 43 11.79 8.69 -12.00
N PRO A 44 11.48 8.98 -13.27
CA PRO A 44 10.64 8.10 -14.09
C PRO A 44 11.21 6.67 -14.15
N PRO A 45 10.34 5.64 -14.21
CA PRO A 45 10.78 4.26 -14.21
C PRO A 45 11.69 3.99 -15.41
N ARG A 46 12.85 3.37 -15.15
CA ARG A 46 13.78 2.96 -16.22
C ARG A 46 13.07 1.94 -17.11
N LYS A 47 13.40 1.91 -18.40
CA LYS A 47 12.79 0.98 -19.39
C LYS A 47 12.84 -0.51 -19.01
N ILE A 48 13.69 -0.88 -18.05
CA ILE A 48 13.86 -2.24 -17.52
C ILE A 48 13.07 -2.52 -16.23
N ALA A 49 12.22 -1.59 -15.78
CA ALA A 49 11.44 -1.74 -14.55
C ALA A 49 10.26 -2.71 -14.75
N ILE A 50 10.12 -3.65 -13.82
CA ILE A 50 9.08 -4.68 -13.76
C ILE A 50 8.28 -4.47 -12.47
N ILE A 51 6.96 -4.69 -12.53
CA ILE A 51 6.07 -4.57 -11.36
C ILE A 51 6.34 -5.72 -10.39
N ASN A 52 6.61 -5.40 -9.12
CA ASN A 52 6.74 -6.40 -8.06
C ASN A 52 5.36 -6.76 -7.49
N VAL A 53 4.69 -7.71 -8.15
CA VAL A 53 3.34 -8.16 -7.76
C VAL A 53 3.31 -8.75 -6.35
N ALA A 54 4.35 -9.49 -5.95
CA ALA A 54 4.43 -10.07 -4.61
C ALA A 54 4.48 -8.97 -3.53
N THR A 55 5.30 -7.94 -3.72
CA THR A 55 5.35 -6.80 -2.80
C THR A 55 4.03 -6.04 -2.78
N LEU A 56 3.34 -5.87 -3.92
CA LEU A 56 2.03 -5.22 -3.97
C LEU A 56 0.98 -5.96 -3.12
N PHE A 57 0.92 -7.29 -3.21
CA PHE A 57 0.03 -8.10 -2.37
C PHE A 57 0.35 -7.99 -0.87
N ILE A 58 1.64 -7.99 -0.50
CA ILE A 58 2.06 -7.79 0.89
C ILE A 58 1.61 -6.41 1.39
N GLN A 59 1.76 -5.36 0.58
CA GLN A 59 1.32 -4.01 0.93
C GLN A 59 -0.19 -3.94 1.14
N TYR A 60 -1.00 -4.61 0.31
CA TYR A 60 -2.45 -4.67 0.50
C TYR A 60 -2.81 -5.36 1.80
N PHE A 61 -2.15 -6.48 2.09
CA PHE A 61 -2.39 -7.21 3.32
C PHE A 61 -2.09 -6.36 4.57
N ILE A 62 -0.92 -5.69 4.59
CA ILE A 62 -0.53 -4.79 5.68
C ILE A 62 -1.50 -3.61 5.80
N ALA A 63 -1.85 -2.94 4.69
CA ALA A 63 -2.79 -1.83 4.70
C ALA A 63 -4.17 -2.25 5.21
N GLY A 64 -4.64 -3.44 4.83
CA GLY A 64 -5.89 -4.03 5.32
C GLY A 64 -5.86 -4.29 6.83
N ILE A 65 -4.78 -4.88 7.34
CA ILE A 65 -4.60 -5.13 8.78
C ILE A 65 -4.61 -3.80 9.56
N ILE A 66 -3.85 -2.80 9.10
CA ILE A 66 -3.78 -1.50 9.77
C ILE A 66 -5.16 -0.83 9.76
N GLY A 67 -5.84 -0.79 8.62
CA GLY A 67 -7.19 -0.22 8.51
C GLY A 67 -8.18 -0.91 9.44
N PHE A 68 -8.14 -2.24 9.52
CA PHE A 68 -8.97 -3.03 10.42
C PHE A 68 -8.67 -2.76 11.89
N ALA A 69 -7.39 -2.75 12.29
CA ALA A 69 -6.97 -2.44 13.65
C ALA A 69 -7.43 -1.03 14.09
N LEU A 70 -7.32 -0.03 13.22
CA LEU A 70 -7.80 1.33 13.49
C LEU A 70 -9.31 1.39 13.70
N VAL A 71 -10.08 0.60 12.95
CA VAL A 71 -11.54 0.50 13.14
C VAL A 71 -11.89 -0.09 14.50
N ILE A 72 -11.17 -1.14 14.94
CA ILE A 72 -11.34 -1.76 16.26
C ILE A 72 -10.98 -0.78 17.38
N LEU A 73 -9.80 -0.17 17.32
CA LEU A 73 -9.33 0.78 18.34
C LEU A 73 -10.28 1.99 18.47
N ASN A 74 -10.84 2.47 17.35
CA ASN A 74 -11.84 3.54 17.39
C ASN A 74 -13.18 3.07 17.99
N ASN A 75 -13.48 1.77 17.97
CA ASN A 75 -14.67 1.22 18.61
C ASN A 75 -14.50 1.17 20.14
N GLU A 76 -13.34 0.75 20.64
CA GLU A 76 -13.04 0.68 22.08
C GLU A 76 -13.08 2.07 22.74
N LYS A 77 -12.48 3.09 22.09
CA LYS A 77 -12.53 4.48 22.58
C LYS A 77 -13.92 5.08 22.71
N LYS A 78 -14.92 4.50 22.05
CA LYS A 78 -16.31 4.96 22.17
C LYS A 78 -17.06 4.36 23.36
N GLN A 79 -16.55 3.28 23.93
CA GLN A 79 -17.16 2.57 25.06
C GLN A 79 -16.65 3.05 26.42
N GLN A 80 -15.56 3.83 26.43
CA GLN A 80 -15.04 4.57 27.58
C GLN A 80 -15.63 5.97 27.61
#